data_AF-A0A3S2C5P2-F1
#
_entry.id   AF-A0A3S2C5P2-F1
#
_cell.length_a   1.000
_cell.length_b   1.000
_cell.length_c   1.000
_cell.angle_alpha   90.00
_cell.angle_beta   90.00
_cell.angle_gamma   90.00
#
_symmetry.space_group_name_H-M   'P 1'
#
loop_
_entity.id
_entity.type
_entity.pdbx_description
1 polymer ?
#
loop_
_entity_poly.entity_id
_entity_poly.type
_entity_poly.pdbx_seq_one_letter_code
_entity_poly.pdbx_strand_id
1 'polypeptide(L)'
;FYTRTVGLLDETLTQSAFTLTEARVLFELGHLDRPAACETAGERGFLAKAFHLEMGPTASDIARQLRVDAAYLTRILRKFASEGLTETRTDPADKRRRILSLTARGEAALSGLQAAADRDTARLIESVPDHRLQELGSALRKAGELLGDPACENSEVTLRPHRVGDVGWVVQRQAQLYAEEYGWTIEFEAMLAEIGAD
;
A
#
# COMPACT_ATOMS: atom_id res chain seq x y z
N PHE A 1 -27.42 7.58 9.69
CA PHE A 1 -26.91 6.19 9.58
C PHE A 1 -25.48 6.22 9.07
N TYR A 2 -25.25 6.55 7.79
CA TYR A 2 -23.92 6.62 7.17
C TYR A 2 -22.86 7.44 7.92
N THR A 3 -23.18 8.67 8.37
CA THR A 3 -22.23 9.54 9.10
C THR A 3 -21.76 8.99 10.44
N ARG A 4 -22.57 8.16 11.12
CA ARG A 4 -22.18 7.45 12.35
C ARG A 4 -21.39 6.17 12.04
N THR A 5 -21.76 5.47 10.97
CA THR A 5 -21.08 4.23 10.55
C THR A 5 -19.66 4.48 10.01
N VAL A 6 -19.43 5.62 9.36
CA VAL A 6 -18.14 5.98 8.75
C VAL A 6 -17.26 6.82 9.70
N GLY A 7 -17.68 7.08 10.95
CA GLY A 7 -16.88 7.82 11.93
C GLY A 7 -16.66 9.30 11.60
N LEU A 8 -17.48 9.88 10.70
CA LEU A 8 -17.30 11.23 10.16
C LEU A 8 -17.53 12.36 11.19
N LEU A 9 -18.08 12.01 12.35
CA LEU A 9 -18.32 12.92 13.48
C LEU A 9 -17.31 12.75 14.62
N ASP A 10 -16.39 11.78 14.52
CA ASP A 10 -15.38 11.56 15.54
C ASP A 10 -14.23 12.55 15.34
N GLU A 11 -13.82 13.20 16.44
CA GLU A 11 -12.72 14.17 16.42
C GLU A 11 -11.38 13.53 16.05
N THR A 12 -11.23 12.23 16.36
CA THR A 12 -10.08 11.41 16.00
C THR A 12 -10.50 10.11 15.33
N LEU A 13 -9.69 9.61 14.38
CA LEU A 13 -10.01 8.40 13.64
C LEU A 13 -9.81 7.18 14.56
N THR A 14 -10.87 6.38 14.77
CA THR A 14 -10.77 5.04 15.39
C THR A 14 -10.05 5.06 16.76
N GLN A 15 -10.37 6.05 17.59
CA GLN A 15 -9.75 6.28 18.92
C GLN A 15 -8.24 6.54 18.89
N SER A 16 -7.66 6.89 17.74
CA SER A 16 -6.27 7.29 17.65
C SER A 16 -6.04 8.71 18.19
N ALA A 17 -4.77 9.10 18.33
CA ALA A 17 -4.38 10.47 18.64
C ALA A 17 -4.41 11.40 17.41
N PHE A 18 -4.85 10.90 16.24
CA PHE A 18 -4.81 11.61 14.97
C PHE A 18 -6.22 11.98 14.50
N THR A 19 -6.37 13.22 14.06
CA THR A 19 -7.55 13.64 13.29
C THR A 19 -7.61 12.88 11.96
N LEU A 20 -8.78 12.84 11.31
CA LEU A 20 -8.95 12.19 10.00
C LEU A 20 -7.92 12.69 8.96
N THR A 21 -7.66 13.99 8.94
CA THR A 21 -6.71 14.57 7.99
C THR A 21 -5.26 14.21 8.32
N GLU A 22 -4.88 14.19 9.61
CA GLU A 22 -3.55 13.74 10.04
C GLU A 22 -3.34 12.25 9.72
N ALA A 23 -4.32 11.41 10.05
CA ALA A 23 -4.35 9.99 9.69
C ALA A 23 -4.19 9.79 8.18
N ARG A 24 -4.88 10.59 7.36
CA ARG A 24 -4.77 10.54 5.90
C ARG A 24 -3.37 10.96 5.42
N VAL A 25 -2.78 12.02 5.97
CA VAL A 25 -1.42 12.44 5.62
C VAL A 25 -0.40 11.35 5.98
N LEU A 26 -0.53 10.72 7.15
CA LEU A 26 0.33 9.63 7.59
C LEU A 26 0.20 8.40 6.68
N PHE A 27 -1.03 8.08 6.26
CA PHE A 27 -1.30 7.00 5.31
C PHE A 27 -0.65 7.25 3.95
N GLU A 28 -0.84 8.44 3.35
CA GLU A 28 -0.23 8.75 2.05
C GLU A 28 1.29 8.74 2.13
N LEU A 29 1.88 9.28 3.20
CA LEU A 29 3.34 9.22 3.38
C LEU A 29 3.85 7.79 3.38
N GLY A 30 3.20 6.87 4.10
CA GLY A 30 3.63 5.46 4.13
C GLY A 30 3.38 4.68 2.83
N HIS A 31 2.38 5.07 2.03
CA HIS A 31 2.05 4.36 0.79
C HIS A 31 2.73 4.94 -0.45
N LEU A 32 3.09 6.23 -0.44
CA LEU A 32 3.84 6.89 -1.50
C LEU A 32 5.37 6.71 -1.34
N ASP A 33 5.84 6.47 -0.11
CA ASP A 33 7.25 6.13 0.16
C ASP A 33 7.57 4.67 -0.23
N ARG A 34 6.54 3.80 -0.26
CA ARG A 34 6.62 2.56 -1.04
C ARG A 34 6.58 2.93 -2.51
N PRO A 35 7.57 2.53 -3.33
CA PRO A 35 7.45 2.73 -4.76
C PRO A 35 6.15 2.03 -5.18
N ALA A 36 5.17 2.84 -5.60
CA ALA A 36 4.04 2.36 -6.38
C ALA A 36 4.62 1.37 -7.38
N ALA A 37 4.06 0.16 -7.40
CA ALA A 37 4.49 -0.87 -8.32
C ALA A 37 4.49 -0.28 -9.73
N CYS A 38 5.68 0.08 -10.17
CA CYS A 38 6.13 0.44 -11.50
C CYS A 38 5.03 0.41 -12.58
N GLU A 39 4.27 1.49 -12.76
CA GLU A 39 3.41 1.66 -13.95
C GLU A 39 4.20 2.15 -15.18
N THR A 40 5.53 2.11 -15.14
CA THR A 40 6.35 2.19 -16.36
C THR A 40 7.61 1.37 -16.18
N ALA A 41 7.45 0.04 -16.22
CA ALA A 41 8.56 -0.90 -16.30
C ALA A 41 9.22 -0.85 -17.70
N GLY A 42 9.94 0.24 -17.95
CA GLY A 42 11.13 0.25 -18.78
C GLY A 42 12.38 0.32 -17.90
N GLU A 43 13.57 0.19 -18.50
CA GLU A 43 14.92 0.20 -17.88
C GLU A 43 15.13 1.22 -16.74
N ARG A 44 14.34 2.30 -16.70
CA ARG A 44 14.31 3.33 -15.65
C ARG A 44 13.97 2.83 -14.25
N GLY A 45 13.04 1.87 -14.11
CA GLY A 45 12.63 1.36 -12.79
C GLY A 45 13.71 0.53 -12.09
N PHE A 46 14.53 -0.18 -12.87
CA PHE A 46 15.69 -0.93 -12.38
C PHE A 46 16.83 0.01 -11.98
N LEU A 47 17.13 1.02 -12.81
CA LEU A 47 18.19 2.00 -12.52
C LEU A 47 17.85 2.86 -11.30
N ALA A 48 16.59 3.24 -11.09
CA ALA A 48 16.19 3.98 -9.88
C ALA A 48 16.45 3.19 -8.59
N LYS A 49 16.21 1.87 -8.60
CA LYS A 49 16.55 0.96 -7.48
C LYS A 49 18.06 0.75 -7.33
N ALA A 50 18.78 0.59 -8.44
CA ALA A 50 20.24 0.37 -8.44
C ALA A 50 21.04 1.60 -7.98
N PHE A 51 20.50 2.81 -8.16
CA PHE A 51 21.18 4.07 -7.82
C PHE A 51 20.62 4.77 -6.56
N HIS A 52 19.75 4.12 -5.77
CA HIS A 52 19.10 4.74 -4.61
C HIS A 52 18.51 6.14 -4.93
N LEU A 53 17.91 6.29 -6.11
CA LEU A 53 17.13 7.48 -6.44
C LEU A 53 15.77 7.34 -5.75
N GLU A 54 15.78 7.46 -4.43
CA GLU A 54 14.59 7.46 -3.59
C GLU A 54 13.69 8.63 -4.01
N MET A 55 12.62 8.34 -4.74
CA MET A 55 11.60 9.34 -5.10
C MET A 55 10.49 9.31 -4.05
N GLY A 56 10.78 9.72 -2.81
CA GLY A 56 9.71 9.93 -1.85
C GLY A 56 8.89 11.19 -2.19
N PRO A 57 7.65 11.30 -1.69
CA PRO A 57 6.74 12.40 -2.03
C PRO A 57 7.26 13.75 -1.52
N THR A 58 7.02 14.83 -2.27
CA THR A 58 7.20 16.19 -1.74
C THR A 58 5.94 16.68 -1.04
N ALA A 59 6.07 17.70 -0.19
CA ALA A 59 4.90 18.33 0.44
C ALA A 59 3.86 18.83 -0.59
N SER A 60 4.32 19.32 -1.75
CA SER A 60 3.43 19.78 -2.83
C SER A 60 2.67 18.63 -3.49
N ASP A 61 3.29 17.46 -3.60
CA ASP A 61 2.63 16.26 -4.14
C ASP A 61 1.51 15.81 -3.21
N ILE A 62 1.79 15.75 -1.91
CA ILE A 62 0.82 15.38 -0.88
C ILE A 62 -0.34 16.39 -0.82
N ALA A 63 -0.05 17.69 -0.84
CA ALA A 63 -1.09 18.73 -0.80
C ALA A 63 -2.05 18.61 -2.00
N ARG A 64 -1.50 18.39 -3.19
CA ARG A 64 -2.26 18.22 -4.43
C ARG A 64 -3.11 16.96 -4.41
N GLN A 65 -2.55 15.83 -4.00
CA GLN A 65 -3.25 14.55 -3.94
C GLN A 65 -4.39 14.57 -2.91
N LEU A 66 -4.14 15.16 -1.74
CA LEU A 66 -5.15 15.28 -0.69
C LEU A 66 -6.11 16.45 -0.89
N ARG A 67 -5.88 17.31 -1.89
CA ARG A 67 -6.62 18.55 -2.14
C ARG A 67 -6.76 19.40 -0.86
N VAL A 68 -5.72 19.42 -0.04
CA VAL A 68 -5.63 20.22 1.18
C VAL A 68 -4.78 21.47 0.93
N ASP A 69 -5.05 22.52 1.69
CA ASP A 69 -4.24 23.73 1.65
C ASP A 69 -2.78 23.44 2.08
N ALA A 70 -1.82 24.05 1.37
CA ALA A 70 -0.40 23.84 1.61
C ALA A 70 0.06 24.37 2.99
N ALA A 71 -0.53 25.46 3.48
CA ALA A 71 -0.20 25.98 4.80
C ALA A 71 -0.74 25.05 5.90
N TYR A 72 -1.94 24.48 5.71
CA TYR A 72 -2.49 23.48 6.61
C TYR A 72 -1.65 22.21 6.65
N LEU A 73 -1.28 21.65 5.48
CA LEU A 73 -0.39 20.49 5.41
C LEU A 73 0.96 20.76 6.10
N THR A 74 1.53 21.95 5.91
CA THR A 74 2.79 22.33 6.56
C THR A 74 2.68 22.31 8.08
N ARG A 75 1.52 22.68 8.65
CA ARG A 75 1.29 22.60 10.10
C ARG A 75 1.27 21.15 10.58
N ILE A 76 0.62 20.26 9.83
CA ILE A 76 0.60 18.82 10.13
C ILE A 76 2.03 18.24 10.06
N LEU A 77 2.76 18.50 8.98
CA LEU A 77 4.13 17.99 8.80
C LEU A 77 5.09 18.51 9.87
N ARG A 78 4.94 19.76 10.32
CA ARG A 78 5.73 20.29 11.45
C ARG A 78 5.43 19.56 12.76
N LYS A 79 4.14 19.29 13.03
CA LYS A 79 3.73 18.51 14.20
C LYS A 79 4.35 17.11 14.13
N PHE A 80 4.21 16.41 13.01
CA PHE A 80 4.78 15.07 12.81
C PHE A 80 6.30 15.04 12.96
N ALA A 81 7.01 16.03 12.40
CA ALA A 81 8.44 16.15 12.59
C ALA A 81 8.82 16.38 14.07
N SER A 82 8.07 17.22 14.79
CA SER A 82 8.31 17.45 16.22
C SER A 82 8.04 16.23 17.10
N GLU A 83 7.13 15.35 16.69
CA GLU A 83 6.81 14.08 17.35
C GLU A 83 7.71 12.92 16.88
N GLY A 84 8.65 13.19 15.97
CA GLY A 84 9.58 12.22 15.41
C GLY A 84 8.92 11.20 14.49
N LEU A 85 7.77 11.50 13.89
CA LEU A 85 7.03 10.62 12.98
C LEU A 85 7.51 10.72 11.53
N THR A 86 7.96 11.90 11.11
CA THR A 86 8.42 12.17 9.74
C THR A 86 9.82 12.76 9.74
N GLU A 87 10.60 12.43 8.72
CA GLU A 87 11.87 13.08 8.44
C GLU A 87 11.85 13.71 7.04
N THR A 88 12.84 14.57 6.78
CA THR A 88 12.94 15.28 5.51
C THR A 88 14.36 15.26 5.00
N ARG A 89 14.56 14.66 3.82
CA ARG A 89 15.86 14.60 3.15
C ARG A 89 15.88 15.51 1.93
N THR A 90 17.03 16.08 1.61
CA THR A 90 17.21 16.78 0.34
C THR A 90 17.35 15.76 -0.78
N ASP A 91 16.67 15.97 -1.91
CA ASP A 91 16.78 15.11 -3.08
C ASP A 91 18.23 15.20 -3.64
N PRO A 92 18.94 14.06 -3.80
CA PRO A 92 20.28 14.04 -4.38
C PRO A 92 20.32 14.56 -5.83
N ALA A 93 19.22 14.40 -6.58
CA ALA A 93 19.11 14.80 -7.98
C ALA A 93 18.69 16.28 -8.15
N ASP A 94 17.92 16.83 -7.21
CA ASP A 94 17.54 18.25 -7.20
C ASP A 94 17.53 18.81 -5.77
N LYS A 95 18.56 19.58 -5.42
CA LYS A 95 18.70 20.19 -4.08
C LYS A 95 17.54 21.11 -3.68
N ARG A 96 16.67 21.51 -4.61
CA ARG A 96 15.48 22.31 -4.34
C ARG A 96 14.31 21.46 -3.83
N ARG A 97 14.34 20.15 -4.06
CA ARG A 97 13.30 19.22 -3.60
C ARG A 97 13.65 18.68 -2.22
N ARG A 98 12.63 18.66 -1.37
CA ARG A 98 12.67 18.05 -0.04
C ARG A 98 11.73 16.86 -0.05
N ILE A 99 12.33 15.68 0.08
CA ILE A 99 11.65 14.40 0.10
C ILE A 99 11.23 14.12 1.54
N LEU A 100 9.99 13.68 1.71
CA LEU A 100 9.41 13.31 2.99
C LEU A 100 9.35 11.78 3.09
N SER A 101 9.75 11.25 4.23
CA SER A 101 9.64 9.83 4.57
C SER A 101 9.14 9.67 6.01
N LEU A 102 8.58 8.50 6.31
CA LEU A 102 8.26 8.13 7.68
C LEU A 102 9.54 7.66 8.40
N THR A 103 9.66 7.99 9.67
CA THR A 103 10.65 7.34 10.54
C THR A 103 10.14 5.95 10.96
N ALA A 104 10.98 5.12 11.57
CA ALA A 104 10.53 3.86 12.18
C ALA A 104 9.39 4.06 13.21
N ARG A 105 9.39 5.21 13.93
CA ARG A 105 8.30 5.59 14.84
C ARG A 105 7.04 5.98 14.06
N GLY A 106 7.18 6.68 12.95
CA GLY A 106 6.08 7.00 12.03
C GLY A 106 5.43 5.78 11.41
N GLU A 107 6.23 4.80 10.96
CA GLU A 107 5.76 3.51 10.46
C GLU A 107 4.99 2.73 11.54
N ALA A 108 5.52 2.68 12.77
CA ALA A 108 4.82 2.05 13.89
C ALA A 108 3.48 2.75 14.21
N ALA A 109 3.43 4.07 14.14
CA ALA A 109 2.20 4.84 14.33
C ALA A 109 1.18 4.57 13.21
N LEU A 110 1.63 4.49 11.96
CA LEU A 110 0.78 4.13 10.82
C LEU A 110 0.24 2.70 10.96
N SER A 111 1.09 1.75 11.31
CA SER A 111 0.67 0.36 11.55
C SER A 111 -0.37 0.26 12.67
N GLY A 112 -0.17 1.01 13.77
CA GLY A 112 -1.14 1.08 14.86
C GLY A 112 -2.50 1.65 14.41
N LEU A 113 -2.48 2.68 13.57
CA LEU A 113 -3.67 3.28 12.99
C LEU A 113 -4.41 2.31 12.07
N GLN A 114 -3.70 1.62 11.18
CA GLN A 114 -4.26 0.62 10.26
C GLN A 114 -4.89 -0.54 11.05
N ALA A 115 -4.17 -1.09 12.02
CA ALA A 115 -4.69 -2.17 12.87
C ALA A 115 -5.94 -1.73 13.65
N ALA A 116 -6.04 -0.45 14.02
CA ALA A 116 -7.23 0.08 14.67
C ALA A 116 -8.40 0.17 13.68
N ALA A 117 -8.18 0.70 12.48
CA ALA A 117 -9.19 0.75 11.42
C ALA A 117 -9.68 -0.65 11.01
N ASP A 118 -8.79 -1.63 10.95
CA ASP A 118 -9.12 -3.03 10.66
C ASP A 118 -10.01 -3.63 11.75
N ARG A 119 -9.70 -3.37 13.03
CA ARG A 119 -10.54 -3.81 14.16
C ARG A 119 -11.95 -3.23 14.11
N ASP A 120 -12.07 -1.94 13.80
CA ASP A 120 -13.39 -1.30 13.69
C ASP A 120 -14.17 -1.82 12.49
N THR A 121 -13.50 -2.03 11.36
CA THR A 121 -14.10 -2.66 10.18
C THR A 121 -14.58 -4.07 10.50
N ALA A 122 -13.76 -4.88 11.18
CA ALA A 122 -14.12 -6.23 11.61
C ALA A 122 -15.38 -6.22 12.51
N ARG A 123 -15.48 -5.30 13.46
CA ARG A 123 -16.68 -5.12 14.31
C ARG A 123 -17.92 -4.77 13.50
N LEU A 124 -17.79 -3.92 12.47
CA LEU A 124 -18.92 -3.55 11.61
C LEU A 124 -19.47 -4.74 10.81
N ILE A 125 -18.62 -5.69 10.45
CA ILE A 125 -18.99 -6.84 9.64
C ILE A 125 -19.21 -8.13 10.42
N GLU A 126 -18.89 -8.16 11.72
CA GLU A 126 -18.93 -9.35 12.59
C GLU A 126 -20.27 -10.10 12.55
N SER A 127 -21.39 -9.36 12.53
CA SER A 127 -22.73 -9.95 12.53
C SER A 127 -23.29 -10.25 11.13
N VAL A 128 -22.51 -10.06 10.06
CA VAL A 128 -22.98 -10.21 8.68
C VAL A 128 -22.60 -11.61 8.16
N PRO A 129 -23.58 -12.44 7.74
CA PRO A 129 -23.28 -13.75 7.17
C PRO A 129 -22.43 -13.67 5.89
N ASP A 130 -21.59 -14.67 5.64
CA ASP A 130 -20.63 -14.70 4.52
C ASP A 130 -21.25 -14.38 3.15
N HIS A 131 -22.43 -14.94 2.84
CA HIS A 131 -23.12 -14.68 1.57
C HIS A 131 -23.50 -13.20 1.39
N ARG A 132 -23.85 -12.52 2.49
CA ARG A 132 -24.18 -11.08 2.50
C ARG A 132 -22.92 -10.22 2.47
N LEU A 133 -21.81 -10.70 3.02
CA LEU A 133 -20.50 -10.05 2.87
C LEU A 133 -20.02 -10.10 1.42
N GLN A 134 -20.22 -11.22 0.72
CA GLN A 134 -19.91 -11.33 -0.70
C GLN A 134 -20.77 -10.39 -1.56
N GLU A 135 -22.07 -10.28 -1.25
CA GLU A 135 -22.98 -9.34 -1.90
C GLU A 135 -22.54 -7.88 -1.65
N LEU A 136 -22.23 -7.53 -0.40
CA LEU A 136 -21.74 -6.20 -0.02
C LEU A 136 -20.41 -5.87 -0.73
N GLY A 137 -19.46 -6.80 -0.75
CA GLY A 137 -18.18 -6.61 -1.43
C GLY A 137 -18.35 -6.39 -2.93
N SER A 138 -19.28 -7.10 -3.57
CA SER A 138 -19.59 -6.95 -4.99
C SER A 138 -20.25 -5.59 -5.28
N ALA A 139 -21.16 -5.14 -4.42
CA ALA A 139 -21.79 -3.83 -4.53
C ALA A 139 -20.78 -2.68 -4.36
N LEU A 140 -19.86 -2.79 -3.39
CA LEU A 140 -18.80 -1.80 -3.18
C LEU A 140 -17.82 -1.74 -4.34
N ARG A 141 -17.43 -2.89 -4.91
CA ARG A 141 -16.60 -2.94 -6.13
C ARG A 141 -17.30 -2.24 -7.29
N LYS A 142 -18.60 -2.50 -7.47
CA LYS A 142 -19.37 -1.86 -8.55
C LYS A 142 -19.49 -0.34 -8.35
N ALA A 143 -19.68 0.11 -7.12
CA ALA A 143 -19.67 1.52 -6.79
C ALA A 143 -18.31 2.16 -7.10
N GLY A 144 -17.20 1.49 -6.75
CA GLY A 144 -15.84 1.91 -7.07
C GLY A 144 -15.59 2.09 -8.57
N GLU A 145 -16.00 1.09 -9.38
CA GLU A 145 -15.93 1.18 -10.86
C GLU A 145 -16.68 2.40 -11.40
N LEU A 146 -17.91 2.63 -10.93
CA LEU A 146 -18.73 3.76 -11.38
C LEU A 146 -18.17 5.13 -10.96
N LEU A 147 -17.45 5.16 -9.84
CA LEU A 147 -16.79 6.37 -9.32
C LEU A 147 -15.39 6.58 -9.90
N GLY A 148 -14.90 5.67 -10.75
CA GLY A 148 -13.60 5.78 -11.42
C GLY A 148 -12.40 5.49 -10.50
N ASP A 149 -12.55 4.58 -9.54
CA ASP A 149 -11.44 4.14 -8.69
C ASP A 149 -10.41 3.34 -9.52
N PRO A 150 -9.17 3.85 -9.71
CA PRO A 150 -8.13 3.15 -10.47
C PRO A 150 -7.63 1.88 -9.77
N ALA A 151 -7.99 1.64 -8.49
CA ALA A 151 -7.68 0.37 -7.83
C ALA A 151 -8.34 -0.84 -8.53
N CYS A 152 -9.33 -0.59 -9.40
CA CYS A 152 -9.95 -1.58 -10.28
C CYS A 152 -9.70 -1.30 -11.77
N GLU A 153 -8.73 -0.45 -12.15
CA GLU A 153 -8.10 -0.63 -13.46
C GLU A 153 -7.39 -1.98 -13.35
N ASN A 154 -8.05 -3.01 -13.88
CA ASN A 154 -7.47 -4.31 -14.09
C ASN A 154 -6.03 -4.08 -14.54
N SER A 155 -5.04 -4.43 -13.70
CA SER A 155 -3.73 -4.75 -14.21
C SER A 155 -4.01 -5.83 -15.24
N GLU A 156 -4.09 -5.44 -16.51
CA GLU A 156 -4.78 -6.16 -17.56
C GLU A 156 -4.24 -7.60 -17.53
N VAL A 157 -5.03 -8.53 -16.96
CA VAL A 157 -4.53 -9.87 -16.65
C VAL A 157 -4.32 -10.54 -17.98
N THR A 158 -3.10 -10.42 -18.48
CA THR A 158 -2.75 -10.85 -19.82
C THR A 158 -2.36 -12.31 -19.71
N LEU A 159 -3.27 -13.20 -20.11
CA LEU A 159 -2.93 -14.59 -20.33
C LEU A 159 -1.99 -14.65 -21.54
N ARG A 160 -0.74 -15.00 -21.30
CA ARG A 160 0.30 -15.13 -22.32
C ARG A 160 0.97 -16.50 -22.24
N PRO A 161 1.56 -16.99 -23.34
CA PRO A 161 2.47 -18.13 -23.29
C PRO A 161 3.65 -17.88 -22.34
N HIS A 162 4.22 -18.96 -21.80
CA HIS A 162 5.41 -18.89 -20.97
C HIS A 162 6.63 -18.39 -21.78
N ARG A 163 7.52 -17.66 -21.11
CA ARG A 163 8.79 -17.13 -21.63
C ARG A 163 9.94 -17.73 -20.84
N VAL A 164 11.16 -17.55 -21.35
CA VAL A 164 12.38 -17.93 -20.66
C VAL A 164 12.38 -17.35 -19.24
N GLY A 165 12.55 -18.22 -18.24
CA GLY A 165 12.54 -17.87 -16.82
C GLY A 165 11.21 -18.08 -16.11
N ASP A 166 10.07 -18.11 -16.82
CA ASP A 166 8.76 -18.28 -16.17
C ASP A 166 8.61 -19.67 -15.53
N VAL A 167 9.07 -20.72 -16.21
CA VAL A 167 8.98 -22.09 -15.69
C VAL A 167 9.83 -22.25 -14.42
N GLY A 168 11.06 -21.73 -14.41
CA GLY A 168 11.90 -21.72 -13.22
C GLY A 168 11.27 -20.94 -12.06
N TRP A 169 10.60 -19.81 -12.36
CA TRP A 169 9.87 -19.04 -11.36
C TRP A 169 8.67 -19.83 -10.78
N VAL A 170 7.92 -20.56 -11.62
CA VAL A 170 6.81 -21.41 -11.17
C VAL A 170 7.31 -22.54 -10.27
N VAL A 171 8.38 -23.22 -10.68
CA VAL A 171 9.03 -24.30 -9.90
C VAL A 171 9.45 -23.78 -8.53
N GLN A 172 10.19 -22.66 -8.49
CA GLN A 172 10.61 -22.02 -7.24
C GLN A 172 9.41 -21.68 -6.34
N ARG A 173 8.36 -21.09 -6.91
CA ARG A 173 7.22 -20.61 -6.13
C ARG A 173 6.42 -21.77 -5.54
N GLN A 174 6.22 -22.85 -6.30
CA GLN A 174 5.56 -24.05 -5.80
C GLN A 174 6.40 -24.77 -4.75
N ALA A 175 7.71 -24.93 -4.96
CA ALA A 175 8.59 -25.54 -3.97
C ALA A 175 8.53 -24.83 -2.62
N GLN A 176 8.60 -23.49 -2.61
CA GLN A 176 8.51 -22.69 -1.39
C GLN A 176 7.13 -22.81 -0.70
N LEU A 177 6.05 -22.61 -1.45
CA LEU A 177 4.69 -22.65 -0.88
C LEU A 177 4.35 -24.02 -0.30
N TYR A 178 4.73 -25.10 -0.99
CA TYR A 178 4.42 -26.45 -0.53
C TYR A 178 5.33 -26.92 0.60
N ALA A 179 6.57 -26.43 0.66
CA ALA A 179 7.42 -26.63 1.83
C ALA A 179 6.83 -25.95 3.07
N GLU A 180 6.30 -24.72 2.93
CA GLU A 180 5.69 -23.95 4.01
C GLU A 180 4.35 -24.54 4.48
N GLU A 181 3.47 -24.93 3.56
CA GLU A 181 2.12 -25.40 3.90
C GLU A 181 2.06 -26.90 4.25
N TYR A 182 2.88 -27.72 3.59
CA TYR A 182 2.79 -29.19 3.68
C TYR A 182 4.08 -29.86 4.14
N GLY A 183 5.16 -29.11 4.38
CA GLY A 183 6.44 -29.65 4.84
C GLY A 183 7.20 -30.44 3.78
N TRP A 184 6.92 -30.19 2.50
CA TRP A 184 7.56 -30.91 1.39
C TRP A 184 9.02 -30.47 1.24
N THR A 185 9.87 -31.41 0.85
CA THR A 185 11.33 -31.28 0.88
C THR A 185 11.90 -30.99 -0.51
N ILE A 186 13.23 -30.84 -0.61
CA ILE A 186 13.93 -30.48 -1.87
C ILE A 186 13.70 -31.49 -3.01
N GLU A 187 13.33 -32.73 -2.67
CA GLU A 187 12.94 -33.76 -3.62
C GLU A 187 11.73 -33.35 -4.46
N PHE A 188 10.80 -32.56 -3.89
CA PHE A 188 9.68 -31.99 -4.65
C PHE A 188 10.13 -30.92 -5.64
N GLU A 189 11.05 -30.04 -5.24
CA GLU A 189 11.64 -29.04 -6.14
C GLU A 189 12.35 -29.71 -7.33
N ALA A 190 13.08 -30.79 -7.07
CA ALA A 190 13.74 -31.57 -8.11
C ALA A 190 12.74 -32.19 -9.10
N MET A 191 11.64 -32.77 -8.59
CA MET A 191 10.57 -33.31 -9.42
C MET A 191 9.89 -32.22 -10.28
N LEU A 192 9.63 -31.05 -9.70
CA LEU A 192 9.07 -29.91 -10.44
C LEU A 192 10.02 -29.41 -11.54
N ALA A 193 11.33 -29.39 -11.26
CA ALA A 193 12.34 -29.02 -12.24
C ALA A 193 12.44 -30.02 -13.40
N GLU A 194 12.28 -31.32 -13.11
CA GLU A 194 12.20 -32.37 -14.14
C GLU A 194 10.96 -32.17 -15.03
N ILE A 195 9.78 -31.98 -14.44
CA ILE A 195 8.54 -31.70 -15.18
C ILE A 195 8.64 -30.41 -16.00
N GLY A 196 9.30 -29.38 -15.48
CA GLY A 196 9.47 -28.11 -16.18
C GLY A 196 10.51 -28.14 -17.31
N ALA A 197 11.32 -29.20 -17.41
CA ALA A 197 12.31 -29.38 -18.47
C ALA A 197 11.75 -30.11 -19.70
N ASP A 198 10.66 -30.86 -19.54
CA ASP A 198 9.93 -31.59 -20.60
C ASP A 198 8.93 -30.70 -21.35
#